data_AF-A0A401QMN5-F1
#
_entry.id   AF-A0A401QMN5-F1
#
_cell.length_a   1.000
_cell.length_b   1.000
_cell.length_c   1.000
_cell.angle_alpha   90.00
_cell.angle_beta   90.00
_cell.angle_gamma   90.00
#
_symmetry.space_group_name_H-M   'P 1'
#
loop_
_entity.id
_entity.type
_entity.pdbx_description
1 polymer ?
#
loop_
_entity_poly.entity_id
_entity_poly.type
_entity_poly.pdbx_seq_one_letter_code
_entity_poly.pdbx_strand_id
1 'polypeptide(L)'
;ADDEKVKCFRASLSNSMVGVNLSKKAASFLMKKELEYFAKALETPERPFLAILGGAKVKDKIQLISNLLDKVNEMIIGGGMAFTFLKVLNNMEIGNSLYDEEGSKIVNELMAKAKKNEVTITLPEDFVTADKFDENASVGAATVTAGIPANWMGLDCGPESLKKFVAAVGRAKLIVWNGPVGVFEWDKFASGTKGVMDKVVEVTEKGCISI
;
A
#
# COMPACT_ATOMS: atom_id res chain seq x y z
N ALA A 1 14.74 -21.68 -7.27
CA ALA A 1 15.15 -20.31 -7.63
C ALA A 1 14.04 -19.37 -7.21
N ASP A 2 13.79 -19.35 -5.90
CA ASP A 2 12.72 -18.58 -5.29
C ASP A 2 13.17 -18.18 -3.89
N ASP A 3 12.76 -16.97 -3.48
CA ASP A 3 12.72 -16.51 -2.08
C ASP A 3 13.94 -15.80 -1.46
N GLU A 4 14.84 -15.21 -2.26
CA GLU A 4 15.95 -14.39 -1.72
C GLU A 4 15.62 -12.89 -1.60
N LYS A 5 14.64 -12.39 -2.37
CA LYS A 5 14.29 -10.94 -2.42
C LYS A 5 13.81 -10.36 -1.10
N VAL A 6 13.08 -11.15 -0.29
CA VAL A 6 12.53 -10.70 1.00
C VAL A 6 13.54 -10.83 2.14
N LYS A 7 14.60 -11.62 1.98
CA LYS A 7 15.56 -11.92 3.06
C LYS A 7 16.60 -10.85 3.30
N CYS A 8 16.81 -9.87 2.41
CA CYS A 8 17.78 -8.79 2.64
C CYS A 8 17.47 -7.91 3.87
N PHE A 9 16.19 -7.77 4.25
CA PHE A 9 15.79 -7.02 5.45
C PHE A 9 15.79 -7.85 6.73
N ARG A 10 15.94 -9.17 6.64
CA ARG A 10 16.02 -10.07 7.80
C ARG A 10 17.44 -10.58 7.96
N ALA A 11 18.07 -10.26 9.09
CA ALA A 11 19.31 -10.92 9.50
C ALA A 11 19.04 -12.43 9.67
N SER A 12 19.35 -13.18 8.63
CA SER A 12 19.16 -14.63 8.54
C SER A 12 20.50 -15.27 8.21
N LEU A 13 20.69 -16.52 8.65
CA LEU A 13 21.95 -17.26 8.55
C LEU A 13 22.59 -17.22 7.14
N SER A 14 21.79 -17.19 6.06
CA SER A 14 22.28 -17.11 4.68
C SER A 14 22.77 -15.71 4.28
N ASN A 15 22.13 -14.64 4.75
CA ASN A 15 22.35 -13.28 4.24
C ASN A 15 23.32 -12.46 5.11
N SER A 16 23.42 -12.77 6.40
CA SER A 16 24.12 -11.93 7.37
C SER A 16 25.19 -12.62 8.19
N MET A 17 25.53 -13.89 7.97
CA MET A 17 26.60 -14.59 8.73
C MET A 17 27.76 -15.04 7.83
N VAL A 18 27.48 -15.47 6.59
CA VAL A 18 28.51 -16.00 5.68
C VAL A 18 29.44 -14.90 5.14
N GLY A 19 28.97 -13.64 5.09
CA GLY A 19 29.71 -12.50 4.53
C GLY A 19 30.28 -11.49 5.53
N VAL A 20 30.07 -11.64 6.85
CA VAL A 20 30.38 -10.58 7.84
C VAL A 20 31.89 -10.37 7.99
N ASN A 21 32.64 -11.48 7.95
CA ASN A 21 34.07 -11.52 8.25
C ASN A 21 34.96 -11.56 7.00
N LEU A 22 34.43 -11.23 5.83
CA LEU A 22 35.20 -11.15 4.59
C LEU A 22 35.58 -9.70 4.30
N SER A 23 36.84 -9.49 3.93
CA SER A 23 37.39 -8.18 3.55
C SER A 23 36.79 -7.62 2.25
N LYS A 24 36.23 -8.50 1.41
CA LYS A 24 35.52 -8.15 0.17
C LYS A 24 34.09 -8.64 0.26
N LYS A 25 33.15 -7.69 0.24
CA LYS A 25 31.70 -7.92 0.19
C LYS A 25 31.21 -7.39 -1.14
N ALA A 26 30.57 -8.22 -1.94
CA ALA A 26 30.05 -7.84 -3.25
C ALA A 26 28.54 -8.10 -3.30
N ALA A 27 27.79 -7.16 -3.86
CA ALA A 27 26.38 -7.35 -4.16
C ALA A 27 26.24 -8.09 -5.50
N SER A 28 25.28 -9.00 -5.60
CA SER A 28 24.90 -9.59 -6.88
C SER A 28 24.33 -8.51 -7.82
N PHE A 29 24.32 -8.75 -9.13
CA PHE A 29 23.76 -7.79 -10.09
C PHE A 29 22.28 -7.48 -9.83
N LEU A 30 21.51 -8.46 -9.34
CA LEU A 30 20.11 -8.26 -8.93
C LEU A 30 20.00 -7.32 -7.73
N MET A 31 20.81 -7.55 -6.69
CA MET A 31 20.81 -6.71 -5.49
C MET A 31 21.34 -5.31 -5.78
N LYS A 32 22.35 -5.18 -6.64
CA LYS A 32 22.83 -3.87 -7.13
C LYS A 32 21.71 -3.12 -7.86
N LYS A 33 20.99 -3.79 -8.76
CA LYS A 33 19.88 -3.19 -9.50
C LYS A 33 18.79 -2.70 -8.54
N GLU A 34 18.34 -3.54 -7.61
CA GLU A 34 17.35 -3.15 -6.60
C GLU A 34 17.81 -1.96 -5.76
N LEU A 35 19.05 -2.01 -5.24
CA LEU A 35 19.64 -0.90 -4.47
C LEU A 35 19.71 0.39 -5.29
N GLU A 36 20.05 0.34 -6.57
CA GLU A 36 20.08 1.51 -7.45
C GLU A 36 18.69 2.12 -7.66
N TYR A 37 17.65 1.31 -7.85
CA TYR A 37 16.27 1.82 -7.98
C TYR A 37 15.75 2.39 -6.65
N PHE A 38 15.99 1.70 -5.53
CA PHE A 38 15.60 2.19 -4.21
C PHE A 38 16.38 3.44 -3.80
N ALA A 39 17.69 3.52 -4.08
CA ALA A 39 18.49 4.70 -3.81
C ALA A 39 18.01 5.89 -4.63
N LYS A 40 17.74 5.71 -5.92
CA LYS A 40 17.16 6.77 -6.77
C LYS A 40 15.82 7.28 -6.22
N ALA A 41 14.95 6.36 -5.79
CA ALA A 41 13.67 6.72 -5.20
C ALA A 41 13.77 7.40 -3.82
N LEU A 42 14.83 7.12 -3.06
CA LEU A 42 14.98 7.60 -1.68
C LEU A 42 15.90 8.82 -1.53
N GLU A 43 16.86 9.04 -2.43
CA GLU A 43 17.84 10.13 -2.35
C GLU A 43 17.43 11.36 -3.17
N THR A 44 17.02 11.16 -4.42
CA THR A 44 16.62 12.24 -5.34
C THR A 44 15.36 11.86 -6.13
N PRO A 45 14.21 11.68 -5.46
CA PRO A 45 12.99 11.25 -6.12
C PRO A 45 12.52 12.28 -7.15
N GLU A 46 12.15 11.81 -8.35
CA GLU A 46 11.37 12.61 -9.27
C GLU A 46 9.99 12.90 -8.69
N ARG A 47 9.56 14.17 -8.76
CA ARG A 47 8.29 14.62 -8.18
C ARG A 47 7.26 14.89 -9.28
N PRO A 48 5.97 14.54 -9.07
CA PRO A 48 5.39 14.06 -7.81
C PRO A 48 5.75 12.60 -7.48
N PHE A 49 6.18 12.36 -6.24
CA PHE A 49 6.45 11.02 -5.71
C PHE A 49 5.20 10.49 -5.00
N LEU A 50 4.62 9.43 -5.55
CA LEU A 50 3.47 8.71 -5.01
C LEU A 50 3.91 7.41 -4.31
N ALA A 51 3.41 7.17 -3.11
CA ALA A 51 3.46 5.86 -2.47
C ALA A 51 2.08 5.21 -2.44
N ILE A 52 1.97 3.96 -2.88
CA ILE A 52 0.76 3.15 -2.80
C ILE A 52 0.99 2.08 -1.74
N LEU A 53 0.25 2.15 -0.65
CA LEU A 53 0.38 1.24 0.49
C LEU A 53 -0.92 0.48 0.68
N GLY A 54 -0.85 -0.84 0.61
CA GLY A 54 -2.00 -1.71 0.81
C GLY A 54 -1.73 -2.85 1.80
N GLY A 55 -2.60 -3.84 1.84
CA GLY A 55 -2.45 -5.03 2.70
C GLY A 55 -3.34 -5.04 3.95
N ALA A 56 -3.12 -6.02 4.82
CA ALA A 56 -4.07 -6.43 5.84
C ALA A 56 -4.00 -5.64 7.16
N LYS A 57 -2.79 -5.31 7.65
CA LYS A 57 -2.58 -4.73 8.99
C LYS A 57 -1.77 -3.44 8.94
N VAL A 58 -2.15 -2.46 9.75
CA VAL A 58 -1.46 -1.17 9.83
C VAL A 58 -0.13 -1.30 10.54
N LYS A 59 -0.08 -2.07 11.65
CA LYS A 59 1.10 -2.20 12.52
C LYS A 59 2.38 -2.59 11.80
N ASP A 60 2.28 -3.49 10.82
CA ASP A 60 3.43 -3.99 10.06
C ASP A 60 4.00 -2.92 9.12
N LYS A 61 3.23 -1.86 8.84
CA LYS A 61 3.56 -0.79 7.89
C LYS A 61 3.77 0.58 8.52
N ILE A 62 3.63 0.72 9.85
CA ILE A 62 3.76 2.02 10.53
C ILE A 62 5.13 2.65 10.27
N GLN A 63 6.21 1.87 10.41
CA GLN A 63 7.57 2.37 10.18
C GLN A 63 7.77 2.78 8.71
N LEU A 64 7.21 2.01 7.78
CA LEU A 64 7.28 2.30 6.35
C LEU A 64 6.52 3.59 6.02
N ILE A 65 5.28 3.73 6.50
CA ILE A 65 4.47 4.95 6.31
C ILE A 65 5.23 6.15 6.87
N SER A 66 5.70 6.08 8.13
CA SER A 66 6.39 7.19 8.77
C SER A 66 7.62 7.64 7.98
N ASN A 67 8.44 6.71 7.49
CA ASN A 67 9.62 7.03 6.69
C ASN A 67 9.28 7.60 5.31
N LEU A 68 8.21 7.11 4.67
CA LEU A 68 7.78 7.60 3.37
C LEU A 68 7.13 8.97 3.44
N LEU A 69 6.41 9.28 4.52
CA LEU A 69 5.78 10.60 4.72
C LEU A 69 6.77 11.76 4.70
N ASP A 70 8.06 11.52 4.95
CA ASP A 70 9.10 12.56 4.88
C ASP A 70 9.61 12.82 3.44
N LYS A 71 9.21 11.97 2.47
CA LYS A 71 9.75 12.00 1.11
C LYS A 71 8.67 12.16 0.04
N VAL A 72 7.53 11.49 0.22
CA VAL A 72 6.44 11.43 -0.76
C VAL A 72 5.66 12.73 -0.83
N ASN A 73 5.02 12.97 -1.97
CA ASN A 73 4.08 14.08 -2.18
C ASN A 73 2.63 13.61 -2.02
N GLU A 74 2.35 12.40 -2.51
CA GLU A 74 1.04 11.78 -2.42
C GLU A 74 1.18 10.37 -1.85
N MET A 75 0.18 9.93 -1.08
CA MET A 75 0.14 8.57 -0.52
C MET A 75 -1.27 7.99 -0.66
N ILE A 76 -1.38 6.84 -1.31
CA ILE A 76 -2.62 6.06 -1.37
C ILE A 76 -2.54 5.00 -0.28
N ILE A 77 -3.61 4.87 0.52
CA ILE A 77 -3.74 3.81 1.52
C ILE A 77 -4.96 2.97 1.16
N GLY A 78 -4.76 1.72 0.76
CA GLY A 78 -5.80 0.76 0.39
C GLY A 78 -5.78 -0.52 1.22
N GLY A 79 -6.58 -1.50 0.82
CA GLY A 79 -6.65 -2.81 1.48
C GLY A 79 -7.29 -2.78 2.87
N GLY A 80 -7.10 -3.87 3.62
CA GLY A 80 -7.64 -4.04 4.98
C GLY A 80 -7.19 -2.95 5.96
N MET A 81 -5.98 -2.41 5.79
CA MET A 81 -5.49 -1.34 6.65
C MET A 81 -6.27 -0.03 6.50
N ALA A 82 -6.87 0.24 5.33
CA ALA A 82 -7.64 1.46 5.09
C ALA A 82 -8.87 1.56 6.02
N PHE A 83 -9.48 0.44 6.40
CA PHE A 83 -10.62 0.43 7.33
C PHE A 83 -10.26 0.93 8.71
N THR A 84 -9.02 0.70 9.17
CA THR A 84 -8.55 1.24 10.45
C THR A 84 -8.42 2.76 10.38
N PHE A 85 -7.93 3.31 9.27
CA PHE A 85 -7.89 4.76 9.06
C PHE A 85 -9.29 5.37 9.01
N LEU A 86 -10.19 4.78 8.23
CA LEU A 86 -11.56 5.29 8.07
C LEU A 86 -12.38 5.21 9.36
N LYS A 87 -12.18 4.14 10.16
CA LYS A 87 -12.83 4.03 11.46
C LYS A 87 -12.36 5.10 12.43
N VAL A 88 -11.06 5.42 12.44
CA VAL A 88 -10.51 6.45 13.35
C VAL A 88 -10.87 7.87 12.89
N LEU A 89 -10.80 8.14 11.58
CA LEU A 89 -10.95 9.49 11.03
C LEU A 89 -12.40 9.89 10.77
N ASN A 90 -13.22 8.95 10.29
CA ASN A 90 -14.59 9.19 9.87
C ASN A 90 -15.62 8.58 10.82
N ASN A 91 -15.16 7.91 11.89
CA ASN A 91 -16.02 7.12 12.78
C ASN A 91 -16.94 6.14 12.02
N MET A 92 -16.42 5.61 10.90
CA MET A 92 -17.16 4.76 9.97
C MET A 92 -17.41 3.38 10.58
N GLU A 93 -18.62 2.86 10.40
CA GLU A 93 -18.91 1.45 10.68
C GLU A 93 -18.20 0.56 9.66
N ILE A 94 -17.42 -0.40 10.12
CA ILE A 94 -16.60 -1.28 9.27
C ILE A 94 -17.10 -2.72 9.23
N GLY A 95 -18.22 -3.03 9.88
CA GLY A 95 -18.73 -4.40 10.02
C GLY A 95 -17.66 -5.37 10.56
N ASN A 96 -17.45 -6.46 9.84
CA ASN A 96 -16.45 -7.50 10.13
C ASN A 96 -15.12 -7.27 9.38
N SER A 97 -14.89 -6.07 8.83
CA SER A 97 -13.63 -5.76 8.14
C SER A 97 -12.45 -5.75 9.10
N LEU A 98 -11.25 -5.91 8.55
CA LEU A 98 -10.01 -5.93 9.33
C LEU A 98 -9.81 -4.62 10.11
N TYR A 99 -9.64 -4.77 11.41
CA TYR A 99 -9.37 -3.66 12.32
C TYR A 99 -8.12 -3.95 13.15
N ASP A 100 -7.18 -3.00 13.14
CA ASP A 100 -5.95 -3.07 13.91
C ASP A 100 -6.02 -2.06 15.06
N GLU A 101 -6.35 -2.53 16.27
CA GLU A 101 -6.52 -1.70 17.47
C GLU A 101 -5.20 -1.07 17.95
N GLU A 102 -4.06 -1.71 17.71
CA GLU A 102 -2.75 -1.12 18.01
C GLU A 102 -2.43 -0.03 16.99
N GLY A 103 -2.65 -0.33 15.71
CA GLY A 103 -2.45 0.61 14.61
C GLY A 103 -3.34 1.85 14.71
N SER A 104 -4.59 1.70 15.20
CA SER A 104 -5.56 2.79 15.31
C SER A 104 -5.08 3.94 16.20
N LYS A 105 -4.26 3.65 17.22
CA LYS A 105 -3.71 4.67 18.14
C LYS A 105 -2.74 5.62 17.44
N ILE A 106 -2.06 5.15 16.41
CA ILE A 106 -1.00 5.89 15.70
C ILE A 106 -1.54 6.58 14.43
N VAL A 107 -2.74 6.24 13.97
CA VAL A 107 -3.37 6.87 12.78
C VAL A 107 -3.40 8.39 12.87
N ASN A 108 -3.80 8.95 14.02
CA ASN A 108 -3.88 10.40 14.19
C ASN A 108 -2.50 11.08 14.09
N GLU A 109 -1.46 10.45 14.63
CA GLU A 109 -0.09 10.94 14.53
C GLU A 109 0.42 10.90 13.07
N LEU A 110 0.11 9.84 12.33
CA LEU A 110 0.47 9.71 10.92
C LEU A 110 -0.23 10.77 10.06
N MET A 111 -1.52 11.01 10.29
CA MET A 111 -2.27 12.06 9.59
C MET A 111 -1.76 13.46 9.94
N ALA A 112 -1.38 13.70 11.20
CA ALA A 112 -0.76 14.95 11.61
C ALA A 112 0.61 15.16 10.94
N LYS A 113 1.43 14.11 10.86
CA LYS A 113 2.72 14.13 10.16
C LYS A 113 2.55 14.37 8.66
N ALA A 114 1.60 13.71 8.03
CA ALA A 114 1.27 13.92 6.62
C ALA A 114 0.85 15.36 6.34
N LYS A 115 -0.02 15.93 7.18
CA LYS A 115 -0.43 17.33 7.07
C LYS A 115 0.74 18.30 7.28
N LYS A 116 1.63 18.01 8.23
CA LYS A 116 2.84 18.80 8.48
C LYS A 116 3.81 18.79 7.29
N ASN A 117 3.91 17.66 6.60
CA ASN A 117 4.79 17.46 5.45
C ASN A 117 4.08 17.77 4.11
N GLU A 118 2.87 18.35 4.14
CA GLU A 118 2.06 18.68 2.95
C GLU A 118 1.81 17.47 2.02
N VAL A 119 1.73 16.27 2.60
CA VAL A 119 1.47 15.03 1.88
C VAL A 119 -0.03 14.84 1.70
N THR A 120 -0.46 14.62 0.46
CA THR A 120 -1.87 14.30 0.16
C THR A 120 -2.12 12.82 0.38
N ILE A 121 -2.85 12.47 1.45
CA ILE A 121 -3.29 11.10 1.70
C ILE A 121 -4.64 10.87 1.01
N THR A 122 -4.69 9.86 0.14
CA THR A 122 -5.91 9.40 -0.54
C THR A 122 -6.35 8.08 0.06
N LEU A 123 -7.52 8.09 0.69
CA LEU A 123 -8.20 6.91 1.21
C LEU A 123 -9.35 6.51 0.27
N PRO A 124 -9.76 5.23 0.27
CA PRO A 124 -10.95 4.79 -0.45
C PRO A 124 -12.22 5.41 0.15
N GLU A 125 -13.18 5.73 -0.71
CA GLU A 125 -14.49 6.30 -0.38
C GLU A 125 -15.65 5.31 -0.60
N ASP A 126 -15.38 4.27 -1.37
CA ASP A 126 -16.29 3.17 -1.65
C ASP A 126 -15.55 1.84 -1.65
N PHE A 127 -16.30 0.77 -1.40
CA PHE A 127 -15.77 -0.56 -1.12
C PHE A 127 -16.61 -1.61 -1.80
N VAL A 128 -15.94 -2.63 -2.31
CA VAL A 128 -16.58 -3.90 -2.64
C VAL A 128 -16.62 -4.72 -1.36
N THR A 129 -17.83 -5.06 -0.92
CA THR A 129 -18.06 -5.79 0.32
C THR A 129 -18.45 -7.24 0.05
N ALA A 130 -18.26 -8.08 1.06
CA ALA A 130 -18.63 -9.48 1.04
C ALA A 130 -19.30 -9.89 2.36
N ASP A 131 -20.22 -10.84 2.30
CA ASP A 131 -20.85 -11.46 3.48
C ASP A 131 -19.90 -12.39 4.25
N LYS A 132 -18.87 -12.93 3.58
CA LYS A 132 -17.83 -13.78 4.17
C LYS A 132 -16.51 -13.64 3.41
N PHE A 133 -15.42 -14.06 4.05
CA PHE A 133 -14.10 -14.15 3.45
C PHE A 133 -13.99 -15.43 2.60
N ASP A 134 -14.63 -15.46 1.44
CA ASP A 134 -14.68 -16.61 0.51
C ASP A 134 -14.80 -16.14 -0.94
N GLU A 135 -14.25 -16.91 -1.89
CA GLU A 135 -14.37 -16.64 -3.33
C GLU A 135 -15.84 -16.63 -3.81
N ASN A 136 -16.67 -17.46 -3.18
CA ASN A 136 -18.09 -17.62 -3.48
C ASN A 136 -18.99 -16.76 -2.59
N ALA A 137 -18.42 -15.77 -1.88
CA ALA A 137 -19.19 -14.81 -1.11
C ALA A 137 -20.15 -14.00 -1.99
N SER A 138 -21.24 -13.54 -1.35
CA SER A 138 -22.17 -12.58 -1.92
C SER A 138 -21.48 -11.22 -1.97
N VAL A 139 -21.41 -10.60 -3.14
CA VAL A 139 -20.77 -9.31 -3.31
C VAL A 139 -21.77 -8.19 -3.11
N GLY A 140 -21.34 -7.13 -2.43
CA GLY A 140 -22.09 -5.92 -2.20
C GLY A 140 -21.22 -4.70 -2.43
N ALA A 141 -21.81 -3.53 -2.19
CA ALA A 141 -21.10 -2.27 -2.23
C ALA A 141 -21.43 -1.44 -0.99
N ALA A 142 -20.45 -0.71 -0.49
CA ALA A 142 -20.61 0.23 0.60
C ALA A 142 -19.83 1.51 0.32
N THR A 143 -20.22 2.60 0.96
CA THR A 143 -19.52 3.88 0.90
C THR A 143 -19.09 4.31 2.29
N VAL A 144 -18.11 5.21 2.39
CA VAL A 144 -17.69 5.79 3.67
C VAL A 144 -18.86 6.49 4.38
N THR A 145 -19.78 7.09 3.63
CA THR A 145 -20.96 7.76 4.17
C THR A 145 -22.01 6.80 4.71
N ALA A 146 -22.20 5.65 4.05
CA ALA A 146 -23.19 4.66 4.47
C ALA A 146 -22.65 3.70 5.55
N GLY A 147 -21.32 3.54 5.63
CA GLY A 147 -20.71 2.49 6.44
C GLY A 147 -20.84 1.10 5.81
N ILE A 148 -20.11 0.14 6.36
CA ILE A 148 -20.22 -1.28 6.00
C ILE A 148 -21.19 -1.93 6.99
N PRO A 149 -22.26 -2.59 6.50
CA PRO A 149 -23.23 -3.25 7.36
C PRO A 149 -22.61 -4.29 8.30
N ALA A 150 -23.26 -4.51 9.44
CA ALA A 150 -22.91 -5.61 10.33
C ALA A 150 -22.96 -6.95 9.56
N ASN A 151 -22.00 -7.84 9.86
CA ASN A 151 -21.75 -9.11 9.16
C ASN A 151 -21.11 -9.02 7.76
N TRP A 152 -20.97 -7.82 7.20
CA TRP A 152 -20.25 -7.62 5.95
C TRP A 152 -18.82 -7.15 6.21
N MET A 153 -17.92 -7.41 5.26
CA MET A 153 -16.54 -6.96 5.29
C MET A 153 -16.13 -6.38 3.94
N GLY A 154 -15.33 -5.33 3.95
CA GLY A 154 -14.74 -4.78 2.71
C GLY A 154 -13.52 -5.57 2.30
N LEU A 155 -13.48 -6.01 1.04
CA LEU A 155 -12.41 -6.84 0.49
C LEU A 155 -11.66 -6.19 -0.67
N ASP A 156 -12.23 -5.18 -1.33
CA ASP A 156 -11.57 -4.41 -2.40
C ASP A 156 -12.07 -2.95 -2.39
N CYS A 157 -11.35 -2.07 -3.09
CA CYS A 157 -11.83 -0.71 -3.30
C CYS A 157 -12.92 -0.66 -4.37
N GLY A 158 -13.88 0.24 -4.20
CA GLY A 158 -14.96 0.43 -5.17
C GLY A 158 -14.52 1.26 -6.39
N PRO A 159 -15.42 1.40 -7.39
CA PRO A 159 -15.14 2.09 -8.63
C PRO A 159 -14.79 3.58 -8.47
N GLU A 160 -15.37 4.29 -7.50
CA GLU A 160 -15.07 5.71 -7.28
C GLU A 160 -13.69 5.90 -6.64
N SER A 161 -13.32 5.05 -5.70
CA SER A 161 -11.98 4.99 -5.10
C SER A 161 -10.94 4.66 -6.15
N LEU A 162 -11.24 3.70 -7.02
CA LEU A 162 -10.36 3.33 -8.14
C LEU A 162 -10.10 4.53 -9.06
N LYS A 163 -11.12 5.31 -9.42
CA LYS A 163 -10.94 6.54 -10.22
C LYS A 163 -9.99 7.53 -9.54
N LYS A 164 -10.11 7.71 -8.22
CA LYS A 164 -9.21 8.60 -7.46
C LYS A 164 -7.78 8.08 -7.43
N PHE A 165 -7.60 6.79 -7.20
CA PHE A 165 -6.29 6.15 -7.20
C PHE A 165 -5.63 6.26 -8.58
N VAL A 166 -6.36 5.95 -9.65
CA VAL A 166 -5.91 6.07 -11.04
C VAL A 166 -5.53 7.52 -11.38
N ALA A 167 -6.29 8.50 -10.90
CA ALA A 167 -5.98 9.91 -11.10
C ALA A 167 -4.69 10.33 -10.37
N ALA A 168 -4.46 9.84 -9.15
CA ALA A 168 -3.22 10.08 -8.41
C ALA A 168 -2.01 9.41 -9.07
N VAL A 169 -2.15 8.16 -9.51
CA VAL A 169 -1.13 7.46 -10.29
C VAL A 169 -0.79 8.22 -11.58
N GLY A 170 -1.79 8.76 -12.27
CA GLY A 170 -1.60 9.53 -13.50
C GLY A 170 -0.78 10.82 -13.35
N ARG A 171 -0.68 11.37 -12.13
CA ARG A 171 0.13 12.58 -11.84
C ARG A 171 1.56 12.26 -11.41
N ALA A 172 1.82 11.02 -11.00
CA ALA A 172 3.08 10.64 -10.40
C ALA A 172 4.19 10.52 -11.47
N LYS A 173 5.41 10.91 -11.09
CA LYS A 173 6.65 10.62 -11.86
C LYS A 173 7.48 9.51 -11.24
N LEU A 174 7.29 9.29 -9.95
CA LEU A 174 7.85 8.18 -9.21
C LEU A 174 6.73 7.52 -8.41
N ILE A 175 6.62 6.21 -8.52
CA ILE A 175 5.64 5.39 -7.81
C ILE A 175 6.38 4.31 -7.04
N VAL A 176 6.07 4.17 -5.76
CA VAL A 176 6.46 3.01 -4.95
C VAL A 176 5.19 2.30 -4.50
N TRP A 177 5.01 1.05 -4.92
CA TRP A 177 3.86 0.25 -4.56
C TRP A 177 4.24 -0.88 -3.61
N ASN A 178 3.75 -0.80 -2.38
CA ASN A 178 3.89 -1.85 -1.39
C ASN A 178 2.54 -2.35 -0.88
N GLY A 179 2.06 -3.45 -1.48
CA GLY A 179 0.92 -4.23 -1.00
C GLY A 179 -0.39 -3.94 -1.76
N PRO A 180 -1.23 -4.97 -1.96
CA PRO A 180 -2.42 -4.87 -2.79
C PRO A 180 -3.50 -3.99 -2.14
N VAL A 181 -4.33 -3.35 -2.96
CA VAL A 181 -5.42 -2.48 -2.50
C VAL A 181 -6.71 -3.25 -2.16
N GLY A 182 -6.72 -4.57 -2.41
CA GLY A 182 -7.80 -5.50 -2.10
C GLY A 182 -7.32 -6.96 -2.06
N VAL A 183 -8.25 -7.90 -1.89
CA VAL A 183 -8.01 -9.35 -1.91
C VAL A 183 -7.94 -9.82 -3.36
N PHE A 184 -6.78 -9.62 -3.96
CA PHE A 184 -6.53 -9.90 -5.38
C PHE A 184 -6.55 -11.40 -5.73
N GLU A 185 -6.53 -12.28 -4.72
CA GLU A 185 -6.60 -13.73 -4.87
C GLU A 185 -7.93 -14.21 -5.49
N TRP A 186 -8.98 -13.39 -5.42
CA TRP A 186 -10.30 -13.71 -5.94
C TRP A 186 -10.73 -12.69 -6.99
N ASP A 187 -11.17 -13.15 -8.15
CA ASP A 187 -11.47 -12.25 -9.29
C ASP A 187 -12.55 -11.20 -8.96
N LYS A 188 -13.49 -11.52 -8.08
CA LYS A 188 -14.53 -10.59 -7.60
C LYS A 188 -13.99 -9.42 -6.78
N PHE A 189 -12.79 -9.54 -6.21
CA PHE A 189 -12.15 -8.57 -5.33
C PHE A 189 -10.74 -8.16 -5.83
N ALA A 190 -10.44 -8.48 -7.08
CA ALA A 190 -9.18 -8.12 -7.74
C ALA A 190 -9.29 -6.84 -8.59
N SER A 191 -10.51 -6.33 -8.80
CA SER A 191 -10.78 -5.22 -9.71
C SER A 191 -10.02 -3.94 -9.38
N GLY A 192 -9.96 -3.57 -8.10
CA GLY A 192 -9.25 -2.39 -7.63
C GLY A 192 -7.74 -2.54 -7.80
N THR A 193 -7.20 -3.70 -7.43
CA THR A 193 -5.77 -3.98 -7.58
C THR A 193 -5.34 -4.04 -9.05
N LYS A 194 -6.11 -4.73 -9.91
CA LYS A 194 -5.86 -4.78 -11.36
C LYS A 194 -5.95 -3.39 -11.98
N GLY A 195 -7.00 -2.61 -11.68
CA GLY A 195 -7.17 -1.28 -12.24
C GLY A 195 -6.06 -0.28 -11.85
N VAL A 196 -5.57 -0.34 -10.61
CA VAL A 196 -4.40 0.45 -10.20
C VAL A 196 -3.14 -0.02 -10.94
N MET A 197 -2.93 -1.35 -11.04
CA MET A 197 -1.79 -1.92 -11.77
C MET A 197 -1.76 -1.50 -13.24
N ASP A 198 -2.89 -1.61 -13.94
CA ASP A 198 -2.99 -1.24 -15.35
C ASP A 198 -2.58 0.22 -15.56
N LYS A 199 -2.99 1.11 -14.63
CA LYS A 199 -2.60 2.52 -14.70
C LYS A 199 -1.12 2.73 -14.41
N VAL A 200 -0.56 2.01 -13.44
CA VAL A 200 0.88 2.06 -13.13
C VAL A 200 1.69 1.63 -14.36
N VAL A 201 1.30 0.55 -15.03
CA VAL A 201 1.95 0.10 -16.27
C VAL A 201 1.89 1.19 -17.35
N GLU A 202 0.72 1.79 -17.57
CA GLU A 202 0.53 2.86 -18.56
C GLU A 202 1.45 4.07 -18.32
N VAL A 203 1.59 4.51 -17.06
CA VAL A 203 2.45 5.67 -16.75
C VAL A 203 3.93 5.32 -16.82
N THR A 204 4.29 4.08 -16.50
CA THR A 204 5.67 3.58 -16.63
C THR A 204 6.11 3.54 -18.09
N GLU A 205 5.24 3.12 -19.01
CA GLU A 205 5.50 3.20 -20.45
C GLU A 205 5.73 4.65 -20.93
N LYS A 206 5.12 5.63 -20.25
CA LYS A 206 5.30 7.07 -20.50
C LYS A 206 6.54 7.68 -19.84
N GLY A 207 7.35 6.87 -19.16
CA GLY A 207 8.60 7.29 -18.52
C GLY A 207 8.52 7.55 -17.02
N CYS A 208 7.40 7.24 -16.36
CA CYS A 208 7.33 7.22 -14.90
C CYS A 208 8.21 6.09 -14.34
N ILE A 209 8.90 6.35 -13.23
CA ILE A 209 9.64 5.30 -12.52
C ILE A 209 8.65 4.61 -11.58
N SER A 210 8.42 3.30 -11.73
CA SER A 210 7.59 2.50 -10.83
C SER A 210 8.41 1.41 -10.14
N ILE A 211 8.22 1.24 -8.82
CA ILE A 211 8.92 0.28 -7.96
C ILE A 211 7.89 -0.53 -7.16
#